data_AF-A0A3C2BA40-F1
#
_entry.id   AF-A0A3C2BA40-F1
#
_cell.length_a   1.000
_cell.length_b   1.000
_cell.length_c   1.000
_cell.angle_alpha   90.00
_cell.angle_beta   90.00
_cell.angle_gamma   90.00
#
_symmetry.space_group_name_H-M   'P 1'
#
loop_
_entity.id
_entity.type
_entity.pdbx_description
1 polymer ?
#
loop_
_entity_poly.entity_id
_entity_poly.type
_entity_poly.pdbx_seq_one_letter_code
_entity_poly.pdbx_strand_id
1 'polypeptide(L)'
;MKFLIFIAVIFIIYAVIENRLMLFTRTEYFCTSQSKIKIVHLSDLHRRSFGKNNCRLIRKIKSLEPDIIIFSGDLITRDCKSFSNAEKLVQAISEIAPVYFSFGNHELDMKRIYPEKYRKFISLLKENNIHILDNCTESVTVNNRIINIAGASLKYSVYKKDNSYRNLDEYSADDLISDLKINGKTSINILIAHNPFFAEAYSSLNPDYTLCGHVHGGAVRIFGIPLLSPERKLFPHFSKG
;
A
#
# COMPACT_ATOMS: atom_id res chain seq x y z
N MET A 1 -37.01 22.60 2.67
CA MET A 1 -35.92 22.65 3.67
C MET A 1 -35.80 21.36 4.50
N LYS A 2 -36.86 20.88 5.18
CA LYS A 2 -36.81 19.65 6.00
C LYS A 2 -36.33 18.38 5.25
N PHE A 3 -36.75 18.22 3.99
CA PHE A 3 -36.33 17.10 3.13
C PHE A 3 -34.82 17.10 2.81
N LEU A 4 -34.24 18.27 2.51
CA LEU A 4 -32.80 18.40 2.23
C LEU A 4 -31.96 18.10 3.48
N ILE A 5 -32.42 18.56 4.65
CA ILE A 5 -31.77 18.25 5.94
C ILE A 5 -31.78 16.75 6.19
N PHE A 6 -32.92 16.08 5.94
CA PHE A 6 -33.03 14.63 6.10
C PHE A 6 -32.04 13.86 5.21
N ILE A 7 -31.92 14.23 3.92
CA ILE A 7 -30.94 13.62 3.01
C ILE A 7 -29.50 13.84 3.50
N ALA A 8 -29.17 15.06 3.94
CA ALA A 8 -27.84 15.37 4.46
C ALA A 8 -27.48 14.51 5.68
N VAL A 9 -28.44 14.28 6.59
CA VAL A 9 -28.24 13.40 7.75
C VAL A 9 -27.98 11.95 7.32
N ILE A 10 -28.74 11.42 6.37
CA ILE A 10 -28.50 10.07 5.83
C ILE A 10 -27.11 9.98 5.22
N PHE A 11 -26.70 10.98 4.45
CA PHE A 11 -25.37 11.01 3.83
C PHE A 11 -24.25 11.07 4.86
N ILE A 12 -24.41 11.83 5.94
CA ILE A 12 -23.46 11.87 7.06
C ILE A 12 -23.37 10.51 7.74
N ILE A 13 -24.51 9.86 8.01
CA ILE A 13 -24.54 8.52 8.61
C ILE A 13 -23.83 7.51 7.71
N TYR A 14 -24.15 7.51 6.40
CA TYR A 14 -23.48 6.68 5.41
C TYR A 14 -21.97 6.91 5.42
N ALA A 15 -21.53 8.17 5.33
CA ALA A 15 -20.11 8.53 5.34
C ALA A 15 -19.41 8.07 6.62
N VAL A 16 -20.05 8.18 7.79
CA VAL A 16 -19.50 7.70 9.07
C VAL A 16 -19.38 6.17 9.07
N ILE A 17 -20.39 5.44 8.60
CA ILE A 17 -20.37 3.98 8.53
C ILE A 17 -19.28 3.50 7.58
N GLU A 18 -19.26 4.01 6.35
CA GLU A 18 -18.29 3.67 5.32
C GLU A 18 -16.87 3.98 5.78
N ASN A 19 -16.65 5.18 6.33
CA ASN A 19 -15.31 5.60 6.71
C ASN A 19 -14.84 5.00 8.04
N ARG A 20 -15.69 4.62 8.99
CA ARG A 20 -15.23 4.19 10.34
C ARG A 20 -15.52 2.73 10.68
N LEU A 21 -16.65 2.21 10.24
CA LEU A 21 -17.13 0.91 10.68
C LEU A 21 -16.82 -0.19 9.68
N MET A 22 -16.88 0.11 8.38
CA MET A 22 -16.64 -0.88 7.35
C MET A 22 -15.17 -1.31 7.29
N LEU A 23 -14.96 -2.62 7.23
CA LEU A 23 -13.69 -3.26 6.94
C LEU A 23 -13.99 -4.37 5.93
N PHE A 24 -13.69 -4.11 4.66
CA PHE A 24 -13.94 -5.04 3.57
C PHE A 24 -12.69 -5.87 3.27
N THR A 25 -12.92 -7.10 2.82
CA THR A 25 -11.89 -7.90 2.17
C THR A 25 -12.33 -8.11 0.74
N ARG A 26 -11.47 -7.72 -0.19
CA ARG A 26 -11.60 -8.08 -1.59
C ARG A 26 -10.70 -9.28 -1.83
N THR A 27 -11.23 -10.31 -2.46
CA THR A 27 -10.49 -11.53 -2.79
C THR A 27 -10.56 -11.71 -4.29
N GLU A 28 -9.39 -11.80 -4.92
CA GLU A 28 -9.24 -12.06 -6.35
C GLU A 28 -8.52 -13.39 -6.51
N TYR A 29 -8.97 -14.21 -7.46
CA TYR A 29 -8.39 -15.52 -7.75
C TYR A 29 -7.76 -15.48 -9.12
N PHE A 30 -6.43 -15.53 -9.15
CA PHE A 30 -5.68 -15.41 -10.40
C PHE A 30 -5.11 -16.74 -10.90
N CYS A 31 -5.18 -17.80 -10.11
CA CYS A 31 -4.78 -19.15 -10.51
C CYS A 31 -5.72 -20.21 -9.95
N THR A 32 -6.02 -21.22 -10.76
CA THR A 32 -6.85 -22.38 -10.40
C THR A 32 -6.02 -23.59 -9.91
N SER A 33 -4.70 -23.43 -9.79
CA SER A 33 -3.75 -24.46 -9.33
C SER A 33 -4.12 -25.03 -7.95
N GLN A 34 -3.81 -26.31 -7.74
CA GLN A 34 -4.00 -27.01 -6.46
C GLN A 34 -3.12 -26.47 -5.32
N SER A 35 -1.90 -26.02 -5.61
CA SER A 35 -1.08 -25.27 -4.65
C SER A 35 -1.34 -23.77 -4.81
N LYS A 36 -2.21 -23.23 -3.95
CA LYS A 36 -2.51 -21.80 -3.91
C LYS A 36 -1.54 -21.11 -2.96
N ILE A 37 -1.12 -19.91 -3.32
CA ILE A 37 -0.41 -19.01 -2.43
C ILE A 37 -1.39 -17.88 -2.10
N LYS A 38 -1.60 -17.63 -0.82
CA LYS A 38 -2.52 -16.61 -0.34
C LYS A 38 -1.74 -15.41 0.15
N ILE A 39 -1.96 -14.29 -0.51
CA ILE A 39 -1.30 -13.04 -0.21
C ILE A 39 -2.33 -12.08 0.34
N VAL A 40 -2.06 -11.52 1.53
CA VAL A 40 -2.82 -10.39 2.05
C VAL A 40 -2.09 -9.11 1.69
N HIS A 41 -2.73 -8.26 0.90
CA HIS A 41 -2.21 -6.96 0.51
C HIS A 41 -2.86 -5.84 1.36
N LEU A 42 -2.02 -4.99 1.93
CA LEU A 42 -2.37 -3.82 2.71
C LEU A 42 -1.73 -2.58 2.07
N SER A 43 -2.40 -1.44 2.14
CA SER A 43 -1.87 -0.15 1.74
C SER A 43 -2.59 0.97 2.49
N ASP A 44 -2.01 2.17 2.52
CA ASP A 44 -2.72 3.42 2.85
C ASP A 44 -3.45 3.38 4.20
N LEU A 45 -2.84 2.77 5.21
CA LEU A 45 -3.44 2.76 6.55
C LEU A 45 -3.31 4.12 7.24
N HIS A 46 -2.32 4.95 6.87
CA HIS A 46 -2.15 6.32 7.36
C HIS A 46 -2.37 6.43 8.87
N ARG A 47 -1.59 5.67 9.66
CA ARG A 47 -1.64 5.58 11.14
C ARG A 47 -3.01 5.22 11.75
N ARG A 48 -4.01 4.85 10.95
CA ARG A 48 -5.36 4.53 11.43
C ARG A 48 -5.33 3.31 12.34
N SER A 49 -6.21 3.31 13.36
CA SER A 49 -6.40 2.17 14.23
C SER A 49 -7.74 1.49 13.97
N PHE A 50 -7.72 0.18 13.76
CA PHE A 50 -8.92 -0.62 13.50
C PHE A 50 -9.37 -1.34 14.77
N GLY A 51 -10.05 -0.59 15.64
CA GLY A 51 -10.33 -1.02 17.02
C GLY A 51 -9.11 -0.86 17.92
N LYS A 52 -9.23 -1.23 19.21
CA LYS A 52 -8.13 -1.12 20.17
C LYS A 52 -6.92 -1.95 19.69
N ASN A 53 -5.76 -1.32 19.56
CA ASN A 53 -4.51 -1.94 19.09
C ASN A 53 -4.68 -2.71 17.76
N ASN A 54 -5.48 -2.20 16.81
CA ASN A 54 -5.75 -2.86 15.52
C ASN A 54 -6.39 -4.25 15.57
N CYS A 55 -7.00 -4.63 16.71
CA CYS A 55 -7.51 -5.99 16.93
C CYS A 55 -8.50 -6.47 15.85
N ARG A 56 -9.28 -5.56 15.24
CA ARG A 56 -10.22 -5.93 14.17
C ARG A 56 -9.51 -6.30 12.89
N LEU A 57 -8.50 -5.53 12.50
CA LEU A 57 -7.68 -5.79 11.30
C LEU A 57 -6.85 -7.05 11.50
N ILE A 58 -6.16 -7.18 12.64
CA ILE A 58 -5.34 -8.35 12.97
C ILE A 58 -6.17 -9.63 12.93
N ARG A 59 -7.36 -9.64 13.58
CA ARG A 59 -8.26 -10.81 13.55
C ARG A 59 -8.66 -11.16 12.11
N LYS A 60 -8.94 -10.15 11.28
CA LYS A 60 -9.31 -10.37 9.89
C LYS A 60 -8.15 -10.97 9.10
N ILE A 61 -6.94 -10.40 9.20
CA ILE A 61 -5.73 -10.93 8.54
C ILE A 61 -5.48 -12.37 9.00
N LYS A 62 -5.51 -12.63 10.32
CA LYS A 62 -5.30 -13.98 10.86
C LYS A 62 -6.31 -14.99 10.34
N SER A 63 -7.59 -14.61 10.27
CA SER A 63 -8.66 -15.49 9.73
C SER A 63 -8.52 -15.80 8.24
N LEU A 64 -7.73 -14.99 7.51
CA LEU A 64 -7.45 -15.28 6.11
C LEU A 64 -6.35 -16.31 5.96
N GLU A 65 -5.54 -16.63 6.99
CA GLU A 65 -4.42 -17.58 6.92
C GLU A 65 -3.51 -17.30 5.71
N PRO A 66 -2.87 -16.10 5.63
CA PRO A 66 -1.99 -15.76 4.53
C PRO A 66 -0.67 -16.52 4.62
N ASP A 67 -0.12 -16.86 3.45
CA ASP A 67 1.26 -17.34 3.34
C ASP A 67 2.26 -16.16 3.35
N ILE A 68 1.85 -15.01 2.80
CA ILE A 68 2.62 -13.77 2.72
C ILE A 68 1.71 -12.57 2.99
N ILE A 69 2.25 -11.57 3.68
CA ILE A 69 1.63 -10.25 3.80
C ILE A 69 2.47 -9.24 3.01
N ILE A 70 1.82 -8.47 2.15
CA ILE A 70 2.44 -7.40 1.38
C ILE A 70 1.85 -6.07 1.81
N PHE A 71 2.71 -5.09 2.02
CA PHE A 71 2.33 -3.74 2.37
C PHE A 71 2.93 -2.76 1.37
N SER A 72 2.09 -2.18 0.51
CA SER A 72 2.53 -1.30 -0.57
C SER A 72 2.58 0.18 -0.15
N GLY A 73 3.08 0.47 1.05
CA GLY A 73 3.32 1.84 1.53
C GLY A 73 2.18 2.54 2.27
N ASP A 74 2.49 3.72 2.80
CA ASP A 74 1.62 4.59 3.58
C ASP A 74 1.02 3.92 4.83
N LEU A 75 1.87 3.22 5.58
CA LEU A 75 1.54 2.71 6.91
C LEU A 75 1.41 3.88 7.91
N ILE A 76 2.28 4.87 7.80
CA ILE A 76 2.29 6.04 8.67
C ILE A 76 1.95 7.32 7.91
N THR A 77 1.79 8.41 8.65
CA THR A 77 1.72 9.74 8.05
C THR A 77 3.01 10.52 8.30
N ARG A 78 3.44 11.35 7.33
CA ARG A 78 4.61 12.25 7.45
C ARG A 78 4.71 12.98 8.80
N ASP A 79 3.57 13.46 9.31
CA ASP A 79 3.43 14.26 10.54
C ASP A 79 3.20 13.43 11.83
N CYS A 80 3.24 12.09 11.77
CA CYS A 80 2.87 11.25 12.93
C CYS A 80 3.73 11.55 14.18
N LYS A 81 3.13 11.77 15.36
CA LYS A 81 3.91 12.10 16.56
C LYS A 81 4.51 10.88 17.26
N SER A 82 3.94 9.70 17.00
CA SER A 82 4.32 8.43 17.62
C SER A 82 4.07 7.29 16.64
N PHE A 83 4.91 6.26 16.71
CA PHE A 83 4.78 5.03 15.93
C PHE A 83 4.05 3.91 16.66
N SER A 84 3.62 4.09 17.91
CA SER A 84 3.08 3.00 18.74
C SER A 84 1.92 2.23 18.10
N ASN A 85 1.04 2.90 17.34
CA ASN A 85 -0.05 2.21 16.64
C ASN A 85 0.45 1.38 15.44
N ALA A 86 1.46 1.88 14.72
CA ALA A 86 2.09 1.16 13.62
C ALA A 86 2.92 -0.02 14.16
N GLU A 87 3.69 0.20 15.23
CA GLU A 87 4.47 -0.81 15.95
C GLU A 87 3.62 -2.03 16.35
N LYS A 88 2.53 -1.78 17.07
CA LYS A 88 1.60 -2.85 17.49
C LYS A 88 0.99 -3.61 16.32
N LEU A 89 0.76 -2.93 15.20
CA LEU A 89 0.26 -3.59 14.01
C LEU A 89 1.35 -4.47 13.40
N VAL A 90 2.54 -3.92 13.13
CA VAL A 90 3.63 -4.66 12.47
C VAL A 90 4.08 -5.85 13.29
N GLN A 91 4.17 -5.71 14.62
CA GLN A 91 4.45 -6.80 15.54
C GLN A 91 3.41 -7.93 15.40
N ALA A 92 2.13 -7.58 15.43
CA ALA A 92 1.08 -8.59 15.39
C ALA A 92 0.93 -9.27 14.01
N ILE A 93 1.25 -8.58 12.92
CA ILE A 93 1.15 -9.18 11.57
C ILE A 93 2.40 -9.98 11.20
N SER A 94 3.59 -9.63 11.71
CA SER A 94 4.81 -10.42 11.49
C SER A 94 4.78 -11.76 12.22
N GLU A 95 3.99 -11.88 13.30
CA GLU A 95 3.68 -13.15 13.95
C GLU A 95 2.71 -14.04 13.12
N ILE A 96 2.00 -13.48 12.14
CA ILE A 96 1.03 -14.23 11.32
C ILE A 96 1.72 -14.85 10.09
N ALA A 97 2.51 -14.07 9.37
CA ALA A 97 3.21 -14.48 8.15
C ALA A 97 4.36 -13.50 7.83
N PRO A 98 5.35 -13.88 6.99
CA PRO A 98 6.37 -12.96 6.50
C PRO A 98 5.76 -11.72 5.85
N VAL A 99 6.30 -10.55 6.17
CA VAL A 99 5.77 -9.26 5.73
C VAL A 99 6.77 -8.53 4.85
N TYR A 100 6.37 -8.20 3.63
CA TYR A 100 7.15 -7.41 2.69
C TYR A 100 6.56 -6.00 2.58
N PHE A 101 7.41 -5.00 2.79
CA PHE A 101 7.00 -3.59 2.86
C PHE A 101 7.77 -2.77 1.84
N SER A 102 7.07 -2.00 1.01
CA SER A 102 7.68 -0.96 0.17
C SER A 102 7.17 0.43 0.56
N PHE A 103 7.93 1.48 0.26
CA PHE A 103 7.65 2.82 0.75
C PHE A 103 6.51 3.50 0.00
N GLY A 104 5.62 4.14 0.77
CA GLY A 104 4.67 5.11 0.25
C GLY A 104 5.24 6.52 0.23
N ASN A 105 4.47 7.46 -0.29
CA ASN A 105 4.90 8.85 -0.35
C ASN A 105 4.99 9.48 1.05
N HIS A 106 4.25 9.01 2.06
CA HIS A 106 4.39 9.50 3.42
C HIS A 106 5.71 9.06 4.07
N GLU A 107 6.17 7.84 3.83
CA GLU A 107 7.49 7.38 4.29
C GLU A 107 8.62 8.14 3.56
N LEU A 108 8.51 8.32 2.24
CA LEU A 108 9.50 9.06 1.44
C LEU A 108 9.57 10.55 1.84
N ASP A 109 8.43 11.18 2.14
CA ASP A 109 8.42 12.56 2.63
C ASP A 109 9.09 12.67 4.00
N MET A 110 8.83 11.71 4.88
CA MET A 110 9.48 11.65 6.20
C MET A 110 10.99 11.47 6.06
N LYS A 111 11.46 10.64 5.13
CA LYS A 111 12.89 10.49 4.81
C LYS A 111 13.54 11.82 4.47
N ARG A 112 12.85 12.66 3.70
CA ARG A 112 13.34 13.98 3.27
C ARG A 112 13.27 15.05 4.37
N ILE A 113 12.15 15.14 5.07
CA ILE A 113 11.88 16.27 6.01
C ILE A 113 12.32 15.95 7.44
N TYR A 114 12.21 14.68 7.85
CA TYR A 114 12.46 14.23 9.22
C TYR A 114 13.36 12.98 9.25
N PRO A 115 14.63 13.06 8.78
CA PRO A 115 15.49 11.90 8.58
C PRO A 115 15.75 11.08 9.85
N GLU A 116 15.85 11.70 11.03
CA GLU A 116 15.98 10.98 12.30
C GLU A 116 14.75 10.15 12.65
N LYS A 117 13.57 10.69 12.37
CA LYS A 117 12.31 10.02 12.62
C LYS A 117 12.09 8.89 11.63
N TYR A 118 12.48 9.09 10.37
CA TYR A 118 12.53 8.03 9.37
C TYR A 118 13.47 6.90 9.81
N ARG A 119 14.68 7.19 10.31
CA ARG A 119 15.58 6.16 10.86
C ARG A 119 14.92 5.34 11.97
N LYS A 120 14.25 6.00 12.91
CA LYS A 120 13.49 5.30 13.97
C LYS A 120 12.39 4.39 13.42
N PHE A 121 11.67 4.86 12.40
CA PHE A 121 10.65 4.04 11.73
C PHE A 121 11.26 2.80 11.05
N ILE A 122 12.38 2.97 10.34
CA ILE A 122 13.11 1.85 9.72
C ILE A 122 13.62 0.86 10.77
N SER A 123 14.17 1.33 11.88
CA SER A 123 14.58 0.45 12.99
C SER A 123 13.40 -0.35 13.53
N LEU A 124 12.26 0.30 13.78
CA LEU A 124 11.04 -0.36 14.23
C LEU A 124 10.58 -1.46 13.26
N LEU A 125 10.59 -1.20 11.95
CA LEU A 125 10.23 -2.23 10.96
C LEU A 125 11.21 -3.41 10.99
N LYS A 126 12.51 -3.14 11.06
CA LYS A 126 13.55 -4.19 11.12
C LYS A 126 13.48 -5.02 12.40
N GLU A 127 13.28 -4.38 13.55
CA GLU A 127 13.13 -5.03 14.85
C GLU A 127 11.91 -5.96 14.91
N ASN A 128 10.89 -5.71 14.07
CA ASN A 128 9.71 -6.56 13.92
C ASN A 128 9.80 -7.53 12.73
N ASN A 129 11.01 -7.80 12.21
CA ASN A 129 11.29 -8.73 11.10
C ASN A 129 10.51 -8.41 9.81
N ILE A 130 10.26 -7.13 9.54
CA ILE A 130 9.65 -6.70 8.28
C ILE A 130 10.71 -6.62 7.18
N HIS A 131 10.45 -7.27 6.05
CA HIS A 131 11.30 -7.24 4.86
C HIS A 131 11.06 -5.94 4.09
N ILE A 132 11.98 -4.98 4.24
CA ILE A 132 11.87 -3.67 3.60
C ILE A 132 12.47 -3.74 2.19
N LEU A 133 11.62 -3.59 1.18
CA LEU A 133 12.02 -3.60 -0.22
C LEU A 133 12.14 -2.16 -0.75
N ASP A 134 13.35 -1.61 -0.61
CA ASP A 134 13.76 -0.29 -1.10
C ASP A 134 14.62 -0.45 -2.35
N ASN A 135 13.99 -0.41 -3.53
CA ASN A 135 14.68 -0.53 -4.81
C ASN A 135 15.53 -1.82 -4.90
N CYS A 136 14.91 -2.93 -4.49
CA CYS A 136 15.53 -4.24 -4.47
C CYS A 136 14.50 -5.36 -4.70
N THR A 137 15.01 -6.56 -4.96
CA THR A 137 14.22 -7.79 -5.11
C THR A 137 14.68 -8.80 -4.07
N GLU A 138 13.73 -9.48 -3.44
CA GLU A 138 13.97 -10.59 -2.53
C GLU A 138 13.22 -11.84 -2.99
N SER A 139 13.86 -13.01 -2.85
CA SER A 139 13.26 -14.30 -3.20
C SER A 139 12.79 -15.01 -1.93
N VAL A 140 11.55 -15.49 -1.95
CA VAL A 140 10.97 -16.29 -0.85
C VAL A 140 10.45 -17.62 -1.37
N THR A 141 10.62 -18.69 -0.60
CA THR A 141 10.07 -20.00 -0.94
C THR A 141 8.77 -20.24 -0.18
N VAL A 142 7.65 -20.38 -0.90
CA VAL A 142 6.33 -20.69 -0.34
C VAL A 142 5.75 -21.89 -1.08
N ASN A 143 5.32 -22.92 -0.36
CA ASN A 143 4.74 -24.14 -0.94
C ASN A 143 5.63 -24.73 -2.07
N ASN A 144 6.94 -24.82 -1.82
CA ASN A 144 7.99 -25.28 -2.75
C ASN A 144 8.10 -24.47 -4.06
N ARG A 145 7.64 -23.22 -4.06
CA ARG A 145 7.79 -22.28 -5.18
C ARG A 145 8.60 -21.08 -4.75
N ILE A 146 9.59 -20.72 -5.56
CA ILE A 146 10.34 -19.48 -5.39
C ILE A 146 9.49 -18.34 -5.97
N ILE A 147 9.28 -17.30 -5.17
CA ILE A 147 8.56 -16.09 -5.52
C ILE A 147 9.55 -14.93 -5.38
N ASN A 148 9.78 -14.21 -6.46
CA ASN A 148 10.60 -13.00 -6.47
C ASN A 148 9.71 -11.78 -6.27
N ILE A 149 9.93 -11.08 -5.15
CA ILE A 149 9.17 -9.90 -4.74
C ILE A 149 10.09 -8.69 -4.87
N ALA A 150 9.73 -7.76 -5.75
CA ALA A 150 10.45 -6.51 -5.98
C ALA A 150 9.70 -5.34 -5.35
N GLY A 151 10.43 -4.39 -4.73
CA GLY A 151 9.87 -3.15 -4.22
C GLY A 151 10.49 -1.94 -4.91
N ALA A 152 9.66 -1.12 -5.57
CA ALA A 152 10.08 0.10 -6.26
C ALA A 152 9.72 1.35 -5.43
N SER A 153 10.75 1.96 -4.86
CA SER A 153 10.71 3.24 -4.16
C SER A 153 10.83 4.38 -5.17
N LEU A 154 9.68 4.88 -5.63
CA LEU A 154 9.62 5.94 -6.64
C LEU A 154 10.25 7.26 -6.14
N LYS A 155 10.83 8.03 -7.05
CA LYS A 155 11.28 9.41 -6.77
C LYS A 155 10.13 10.26 -6.24
N TYR A 156 10.36 11.03 -5.18
CA TYR A 156 9.27 11.74 -4.47
C TYR A 156 8.51 12.74 -5.36
N SER A 157 9.15 13.31 -6.38
CA SER A 157 8.58 14.29 -7.29
C SER A 157 7.41 13.76 -8.13
N VAL A 158 7.23 12.43 -8.23
CA VAL A 158 6.03 11.82 -8.85
C VAL A 158 4.77 12.01 -7.99
N TYR A 159 4.94 12.36 -6.71
CA TYR A 159 3.83 12.59 -5.78
C TYR A 159 3.60 14.07 -5.49
N LYS A 160 4.68 14.85 -5.35
CA LYS A 160 4.62 16.28 -5.07
C LYS A 160 5.93 16.97 -5.47
N LYS A 161 5.81 18.03 -6.26
CA LYS A 161 6.92 18.84 -6.79
C LYS A 161 6.67 20.31 -6.51
N ASP A 162 7.69 21.05 -6.07
CA ASP A 162 7.60 22.49 -5.78
C ASP A 162 6.41 22.88 -4.87
N ASN A 163 6.17 22.07 -3.85
CA ASN A 163 5.02 22.18 -2.94
C ASN A 163 3.62 22.08 -3.58
N SER A 164 3.54 21.62 -4.83
CA SER A 164 2.32 21.47 -5.63
C SER A 164 2.06 20.02 -6.06
N TYR A 165 0.80 19.73 -6.42
CA TYR A 165 0.37 18.48 -7.02
C TYR A 165 0.21 18.59 -8.55
N ARG A 166 0.79 19.63 -9.15
CA ARG A 166 0.78 19.90 -10.61
C ARG A 166 2.18 19.68 -11.17
N ASN A 167 2.25 19.35 -12.46
CA ASN A 167 3.51 19.15 -13.19
C ASN A 167 4.44 18.14 -12.47
N LEU A 168 3.84 17.08 -11.95
CA LEU A 168 4.56 15.98 -11.31
C LEU A 168 5.46 15.30 -12.34
N ASP A 169 6.59 14.78 -11.89
CA ASP A 169 7.48 14.04 -12.78
C ASP A 169 6.83 12.73 -13.21
N GLU A 170 7.12 12.31 -14.44
CA GLU A 170 6.76 10.98 -14.92
C GLU A 170 7.74 9.91 -14.40
N TYR A 171 7.33 8.66 -14.49
CA TYR A 171 8.14 7.50 -14.14
C TYR A 171 8.04 6.46 -15.24
N SER A 172 9.16 6.23 -15.90
CA SER A 172 9.29 5.39 -17.09
C SER A 172 9.77 3.97 -16.76
N ALA A 173 9.75 3.09 -17.77
CA ALA A 173 10.36 1.77 -17.67
C ALA A 173 11.87 1.85 -17.37
N ASP A 174 12.57 2.83 -17.94
CA ASP A 174 14.00 3.02 -17.70
C ASP A 174 14.28 3.48 -16.26
N ASP A 175 13.44 4.35 -15.70
CA ASP A 175 13.52 4.72 -14.28
C ASP A 175 13.38 3.45 -13.41
N LEU A 176 12.40 2.59 -13.72
CA LEU A 176 12.14 1.35 -12.98
C LEU A 176 13.28 0.35 -13.06
N ILE A 177 13.83 0.12 -14.26
CA ILE A 177 14.98 -0.77 -14.50
C ILE A 177 16.19 -0.29 -13.72
N SER A 178 16.45 1.02 -13.76
CA SER A 178 17.54 1.67 -13.03
C SER A 178 17.37 1.52 -11.51
N ASP A 179 16.19 1.87 -10.99
CA ASP A 179 15.87 1.79 -9.57
C ASP A 179 16.01 0.37 -9.03
N LEU A 180 15.43 -0.62 -9.72
CA LEU A 180 15.52 -2.03 -9.32
C LEU A 180 16.88 -2.68 -9.66
N LYS A 181 17.79 -1.95 -10.29
CA LYS A 181 19.13 -2.41 -10.71
C LYS A 181 19.07 -3.70 -11.54
N ILE A 182 18.11 -3.77 -12.45
CA ILE A 182 17.88 -4.96 -13.26
C ILE A 182 18.96 -5.03 -14.35
N ASN A 183 19.81 -6.05 -14.28
CA ASN A 183 20.91 -6.30 -15.22
C ASN A 183 20.68 -7.52 -16.12
N GLY A 184 19.44 -8.02 -16.18
CA GLY A 184 19.02 -9.16 -16.98
C GLY A 184 18.94 -10.49 -16.19
N LYS A 185 18.02 -11.36 -16.62
CA LYS A 185 17.60 -12.66 -16.03
C LYS A 185 16.82 -12.65 -14.72
N THR A 186 16.68 -11.52 -14.01
CA THR A 186 15.82 -11.47 -12.81
C THR A 186 14.35 -11.51 -13.21
N SER A 187 13.67 -12.64 -13.01
CA SER A 187 12.21 -12.70 -13.10
C SER A 187 11.61 -12.04 -11.86
N ILE A 188 10.57 -11.24 -12.04
CA ILE A 188 9.80 -10.65 -10.95
C ILE A 188 8.43 -11.30 -10.97
N ASN A 189 8.00 -11.91 -9.87
CA ASN A 189 6.64 -12.45 -9.76
C ASN A 189 5.70 -11.36 -9.24
N ILE A 190 6.14 -10.64 -8.21
CA ILE A 190 5.35 -9.60 -7.58
C ILE A 190 6.15 -8.31 -7.54
N LEU A 191 5.61 -7.25 -8.14
CA LEU A 191 6.13 -5.90 -8.03
C LEU A 191 5.28 -5.11 -7.04
N ILE A 192 5.92 -4.46 -6.06
CA ILE A 192 5.27 -3.54 -5.12
C ILE A 192 5.71 -2.14 -5.50
N ALA A 193 4.76 -1.29 -5.87
CA ALA A 193 5.02 0.11 -6.18
C ALA A 193 3.85 0.95 -5.68
N HIS A 194 4.10 2.01 -4.91
CA HIS A 194 2.99 2.67 -4.22
C HIS A 194 2.04 3.44 -5.16
N ASN A 195 2.52 3.99 -6.29
CA ASN A 195 1.68 4.80 -7.20
C ASN A 195 1.16 4.00 -8.41
N PRO A 196 -0.15 3.74 -8.55
CA PRO A 196 -0.66 2.93 -9.65
C PRO A 196 -0.68 3.64 -11.02
N PHE A 197 -0.36 4.93 -11.09
CA PHE A 197 -0.42 5.68 -12.37
C PHE A 197 0.70 5.32 -13.35
N PHE A 198 1.71 4.58 -12.92
CA PHE A 198 2.81 4.13 -13.78
C PHE A 198 2.70 2.64 -14.13
N ALA A 199 1.47 2.10 -14.18
CA ALA A 199 1.20 0.69 -14.49
C ALA A 199 1.81 0.22 -15.81
N GLU A 200 1.89 1.09 -16.83
CA GLU A 200 2.55 0.79 -18.11
C GLU A 200 4.06 0.64 -17.98
N ALA A 201 4.71 1.48 -17.15
CA ALA A 201 6.13 1.30 -16.83
C ALA A 201 6.36 -0.01 -16.08
N TYR A 202 5.47 -0.35 -15.14
CA TYR A 202 5.53 -1.58 -14.36
C TYR A 202 5.36 -2.84 -15.20
N SER A 203 4.46 -2.83 -16.19
CA SER A 203 4.21 -3.97 -17.06
C SER A 203 5.38 -4.27 -18.01
N SER A 204 6.29 -3.31 -18.24
CA SER A 204 7.49 -3.51 -19.08
C SER A 204 8.41 -4.62 -18.55
N LEU A 205 8.39 -4.88 -17.23
CA LEU A 205 9.15 -5.95 -16.59
C LEU A 205 8.42 -7.29 -16.56
N ASN A 206 7.19 -7.35 -17.08
CA ASN A 206 6.31 -8.51 -17.08
C ASN A 206 6.17 -9.20 -15.71
N PRO A 207 5.90 -8.47 -14.60
CA PRO A 207 5.57 -9.14 -13.34
C PRO A 207 4.24 -9.90 -13.48
N ASP A 208 4.08 -11.01 -12.75
CA ASP A 208 2.78 -11.70 -12.69
C ASP A 208 1.72 -10.77 -12.09
N TYR A 209 2.10 -10.01 -11.05
CA TYR A 209 1.25 -9.03 -10.39
C TYR A 209 2.02 -7.78 -9.97
N THR A 210 1.36 -6.63 -10.08
CA THR A 210 1.81 -5.38 -9.46
C THR A 210 0.79 -4.95 -8.40
N LEU A 211 1.26 -4.73 -7.17
CA LEU A 211 0.44 -4.31 -6.03
C LEU A 211 0.75 -2.87 -5.67
N CYS A 212 -0.28 -2.02 -5.71
CA CYS A 212 -0.16 -0.57 -5.53
C CYS A 212 -1.04 -0.04 -4.40
N GLY A 213 -0.76 1.19 -3.96
CA GLY A 213 -1.57 1.93 -2.99
C GLY A 213 -1.91 3.32 -3.49
N HIS A 214 -1.73 4.33 -2.64
CA HIS A 214 -1.74 5.77 -2.91
C HIS A 214 -3.10 6.38 -3.24
N VAL A 215 -3.96 5.69 -3.99
CA VAL A 215 -5.25 6.25 -4.44
C VAL A 215 -6.35 6.07 -3.38
N HIS A 216 -6.10 5.32 -2.30
CA HIS A 216 -7.01 5.11 -1.16
C HIS A 216 -8.41 4.56 -1.50
N GLY A 217 -8.57 3.77 -2.57
CA GLY A 217 -9.93 3.42 -3.03
C GLY A 217 -10.55 4.45 -3.97
N GLY A 218 -9.89 5.60 -4.18
CA GLY A 218 -10.47 6.89 -4.55
C GLY A 218 -10.66 7.76 -3.30
N ALA A 219 -10.03 8.93 -3.23
CA ALA A 219 -10.10 9.87 -2.10
C ALA A 219 -11.56 10.27 -1.75
N VAL A 220 -12.43 10.28 -2.76
CA VAL A 220 -13.89 10.34 -2.57
C VAL A 220 -14.50 9.14 -3.29
N ARG A 221 -15.29 8.35 -2.57
CA ARG A 221 -16.13 7.30 -3.16
C ARG A 221 -17.59 7.55 -2.83
N ILE A 222 -18.47 7.27 -3.78
CA ILE A 222 -19.90 7.29 -3.59
C ILE A 222 -20.45 6.00 -4.18
N PHE A 223 -21.14 5.20 -3.36
CA PHE A 223 -21.70 3.89 -3.77
C PHE A 223 -20.67 2.96 -4.43
N GLY A 224 -19.44 2.94 -3.91
CA GLY A 224 -18.36 2.11 -4.44
C GLY A 224 -17.70 2.64 -5.72
N ILE A 225 -18.14 3.78 -6.27
CA ILE A 225 -17.54 4.42 -7.44
C ILE A 225 -16.49 5.45 -6.98
N PRO A 226 -15.23 5.37 -7.46
CA PRO A 226 -14.20 6.35 -7.17
C PRO A 226 -14.45 7.64 -7.96
N LEU A 227 -14.64 8.76 -7.26
CA LEU A 227 -14.93 10.05 -7.89
C LEU A 227 -13.69 10.91 -8.07
N LEU A 228 -12.78 10.93 -7.08
CA LEU A 228 -11.62 11.83 -7.05
C LEU A 228 -10.39 11.12 -6.48
N SER A 229 -9.22 11.32 -7.08
CA SER A 229 -7.91 10.88 -6.53
C SER A 229 -7.26 11.96 -5.65
N PRO A 230 -6.23 11.64 -4.84
CA PRO A 230 -5.49 12.64 -4.07
C PRO A 230 -4.90 13.78 -4.92
N GLU A 231 -4.49 13.49 -6.15
CA GLU A 231 -3.97 14.45 -7.14
C GLU A 231 -5.08 15.17 -7.91
N ARG A 232 -6.32 15.03 -7.47
CA ARG A 232 -7.50 15.70 -8.02
C ARG A 232 -7.85 15.27 -9.45
N LYS A 233 -7.54 14.02 -9.82
CA LYS A 233 -8.05 13.40 -11.05
C LYS A 233 -9.46 12.85 -10.81
N LEU A 234 -10.37 13.10 -11.73
CA LEU A 234 -11.73 12.55 -11.68
C LEU A 234 -11.74 11.11 -12.22
N PHE A 235 -12.55 10.24 -11.61
CA PHE A 235 -12.76 8.85 -12.02
C PHE A 235 -11.46 8.04 -12.26
N PRO A 236 -10.58 7.89 -11.24
CA PRO A 236 -9.34 7.16 -11.42
C PRO A 236 -9.58 5.67 -11.76
N HIS A 237 -9.00 5.22 -12.89
CA HIS A 237 -9.10 3.84 -13.38
C HIS A 237 -8.51 2.83 -12.38
N PHE A 238 -7.30 3.09 -11.87
CA PHE A 238 -6.63 2.23 -10.88
C PHE A 238 -6.82 2.78 -9.47
N SER A 239 -7.97 2.46 -8.88
CA SER A 239 -8.37 3.04 -7.59
C SER A 239 -8.66 2.01 -6.52
N LYS A 240 -8.81 0.73 -6.84
CA LYS A 240 -9.35 -0.26 -5.91
C LYS A 240 -8.35 -0.81 -4.87
N GLY A 241 -7.12 -0.30 -4.85
CA GLY A 241 -6.00 -0.99 -4.20
C GLY A 241 -5.61 -2.18 -5.05
#